data_AF-A0A1F8R3E8-F1
#
_entry.id   AF-A0A1F8R3E8-F1
#
_cell.length_a   1.000
_cell.length_b   1.000
_cell.length_c   1.000
_cell.angle_alpha   90.00
_cell.angle_beta   90.00
_cell.angle_gamma   90.00
#
_symmetry.space_group_name_H-M   'P 1'
#
loop_
_entity.id
_entity.type
_entity.pdbx_description
1 polymer ?
#
loop_
_entity_poly.entity_id
_entity_poly.type
_entity_poly.pdbx_seq_one_letter_code
_entity_poly.pdbx_strand_id
1 'polypeptide(L)'
;MKKYIWLLALLALVIPLVLAACGGGSTTPAPAPAPAPAPAPAPAPAPKPAPAPAPAPAPAPAPAPAPAPAPAPAPATATGGPPVIPHSLDGRSDCLLCHQTGIGDAPKYPADHAGRTNEICLGCHKTA
;
A
#
# COMPACT_ATOMS: atom_id res chain seq x y z
N MET A 1 72.88 49.35 -77.53
CA MET A 1 72.82 47.93 -77.93
C MET A 1 73.91 47.07 -77.30
N LYS A 2 75.18 47.53 -77.23
CA LYS A 2 76.31 46.79 -76.62
C LYS A 2 76.11 46.34 -75.15
N LYS A 3 75.40 47.13 -74.35
CA LYS A 3 75.08 46.85 -72.93
C LYS A 3 74.05 45.72 -72.71
N TYR A 4 73.20 45.43 -73.69
CA TYR A 4 72.21 44.35 -73.59
C TYR A 4 72.78 43.00 -74.02
N ILE A 5 73.83 42.99 -74.88
CA ILE A 5 74.54 41.78 -75.29
C ILE A 5 75.29 41.15 -74.10
N TRP A 6 75.91 41.97 -73.25
CA TRP A 6 76.58 41.50 -72.02
C TRP A 6 75.59 40.97 -70.97
N LEU A 7 74.41 41.58 -70.85
CA LEU A 7 73.33 41.14 -69.95
C LEU A 7 72.70 39.82 -70.40
N LEU A 8 72.50 39.63 -71.71
CA LEU A 8 71.95 38.38 -72.26
C LEU A 8 72.96 37.22 -72.21
N ALA A 9 74.26 37.49 -72.39
CA ALA A 9 75.31 36.49 -72.26
C ALA A 9 75.49 36.02 -70.80
N LEU A 10 75.37 36.92 -69.82
CA LEU A 10 75.35 36.56 -68.40
C LEU A 10 74.09 35.75 -68.04
N LEU A 11 72.90 36.16 -68.50
CA LEU A 11 71.68 35.38 -68.27
C LEU A 11 71.79 33.96 -68.89
N ALA A 12 72.29 33.84 -70.11
CA ALA A 12 72.43 32.55 -70.80
C ALA A 12 73.45 31.60 -70.12
N LEU A 13 74.44 32.12 -69.40
CA LEU A 13 75.41 31.31 -68.66
C LEU A 13 74.91 30.90 -67.27
N VAL A 14 74.07 31.73 -66.64
CA VAL A 14 73.58 31.50 -65.27
C VAL A 14 72.31 30.63 -65.25
N ILE A 15 71.47 30.68 -66.29
CA ILE A 15 70.24 29.87 -66.40
C ILE A 15 70.49 28.35 -66.38
N PRO A 16 71.43 27.75 -67.15
CA PRO A 16 71.63 26.31 -67.13
C PRO A 16 72.27 25.80 -65.82
N LEU A 17 72.98 26.67 -65.08
CA LEU A 17 73.61 26.32 -63.81
C LEU A 17 72.61 26.16 -62.66
N VAL A 18 71.45 26.84 -62.73
CA VAL A 18 70.38 26.74 -61.71
C VAL A 18 69.48 25.52 -61.93
N LEU A 19 69.35 25.01 -63.16
CA LEU A 19 68.51 23.84 -63.46
C LEU A 19 69.17 22.48 -63.15
N ALA A 20 70.49 22.42 -62.99
CA ALA A 20 71.21 21.17 -62.75
C ALA A 20 71.33 20.76 -61.26
N ALA A 21 70.85 21.57 -60.32
CA ALA A 21 71.16 21.45 -58.90
C ALA A 21 69.98 21.08 -57.97
N CYS A 22 68.94 20.39 -58.47
CA CYS A 22 67.91 19.82 -57.59
C CYS A 22 67.38 18.46 -58.11
N GLY A 23 68.31 17.52 -58.34
CA GLY A 23 68.02 16.12 -58.63
C GLY A 23 68.56 15.21 -57.52
N GLY A 24 68.29 15.53 -56.25
CA GLY A 24 68.70 14.74 -55.10
C GLY A 24 67.69 13.64 -54.81
N GLY A 25 67.89 12.44 -55.36
CA GLY A 25 67.11 11.26 -55.01
C GLY A 25 67.41 10.82 -53.58
N SER A 26 66.61 11.30 -52.62
CA SER A 26 66.64 10.83 -51.24
C SER A 26 66.06 9.42 -51.18
N THR A 27 66.90 8.39 -51.31
CA THR A 27 66.52 7.00 -51.00
C THR A 27 66.49 6.80 -49.49
N THR A 28 65.69 7.60 -48.78
CA THR A 28 65.32 7.26 -47.41
C THR A 28 64.41 6.04 -47.52
N PRO A 29 64.80 4.88 -46.95
CA PRO A 29 63.92 3.72 -46.92
C PRO A 29 62.59 4.15 -46.30
N ALA A 30 61.48 3.81 -46.94
CA ALA A 30 60.18 4.05 -46.35
C ALA A 30 60.16 3.43 -44.95
N PRO A 31 59.73 4.17 -43.91
CA PRO A 31 59.68 3.63 -42.56
C PRO A 31 58.86 2.34 -42.56
N ALA A 32 59.37 1.31 -41.88
CA ALA A 32 58.66 0.04 -41.75
C ALA A 32 57.24 0.30 -41.24
N PRO A 33 56.21 -0.42 -41.75
CA PRO A 33 54.85 -0.28 -41.25
C PRO A 33 54.82 -0.42 -39.73
N ALA A 34 54.11 0.48 -39.06
CA ALA A 34 53.91 0.38 -37.62
C ALA A 34 53.29 -0.99 -37.27
N PRO A 35 53.73 -1.64 -36.18
CA PRO A 35 53.11 -2.88 -35.72
C PRO A 35 51.59 -2.72 -35.59
N ALA A 36 50.84 -3.73 -36.02
CA ALA A 36 49.39 -3.72 -35.86
C ALA A 36 49.03 -3.54 -34.38
N PRO A 37 48.00 -2.73 -34.05
CA PRO A 37 47.54 -2.58 -32.68
C PRO A 37 47.24 -3.94 -32.04
N ALA A 38 47.63 -4.11 -30.78
CA ALA A 38 47.31 -5.32 -30.03
C ALA A 38 45.78 -5.52 -29.99
N PRO A 39 45.28 -6.78 -30.07
CA PRO A 39 43.86 -7.07 -29.94
C PRO A 39 43.30 -6.46 -28.65
N ALA A 40 42.09 -5.89 -28.74
CA ALA A 40 41.41 -5.38 -27.57
C ALA A 40 41.22 -6.49 -26.51
N PRO A 41 41.32 -6.18 -25.20
CA PRO A 41 41.02 -7.13 -24.15
C PRO A 41 39.62 -7.73 -24.32
N ALA A 42 39.48 -9.03 -24.03
CA ALA A 42 38.18 -9.68 -24.04
C ALA A 42 37.22 -8.99 -23.04
N PRO A 43 35.92 -8.90 -23.37
CA PRO A 43 34.93 -8.35 -22.45
C PRO A 43 34.94 -9.10 -21.10
N ALA A 44 34.76 -8.37 -20.01
CA ALA A 44 34.64 -8.96 -18.69
C ALA A 44 33.44 -9.93 -18.62
N PRO A 45 33.53 -11.04 -17.87
CA PRO A 45 32.41 -11.94 -17.66
C PRO A 45 31.19 -11.21 -17.10
N ALA A 46 30.00 -11.58 -17.56
CA ALA A 46 28.75 -11.02 -17.04
C ALA A 46 28.60 -11.32 -15.53
N PRO A 47 28.01 -10.38 -14.75
CA PRO A 47 27.78 -10.61 -13.33
C PRO A 47 26.84 -11.80 -13.10
N LYS A 48 27.12 -12.57 -12.04
CA LYS A 48 26.29 -13.71 -11.63
C LYS A 48 24.87 -13.22 -11.28
N PRO A 49 23.80 -13.94 -11.70
CA PRO A 49 22.43 -13.61 -11.31
C PRO A 49 22.27 -13.53 -9.79
N ALA A 50 21.46 -12.58 -9.33
CA ALA A 50 21.14 -12.43 -7.92
C ALA A 50 20.38 -13.68 -7.39
N PRO A 51 20.56 -14.05 -6.12
CA PRO A 51 19.77 -15.12 -5.50
C PRO A 51 18.27 -14.85 -5.59
N ALA A 52 17.47 -15.91 -5.76
CA ALA A 52 16.02 -15.80 -5.73
C ALA A 52 15.52 -15.31 -4.35
N PRO A 53 14.41 -14.55 -4.29
CA PRO A 53 13.80 -14.16 -3.02
C PRO A 53 13.41 -15.38 -2.17
N ALA A 54 13.50 -15.24 -0.85
CA ALA A 54 13.04 -16.27 0.08
C ALA A 54 11.51 -16.49 -0.05
N PRO A 55 11.01 -17.73 0.18
CA PRO A 55 9.58 -18.01 0.21
C PRO A 55 8.84 -17.15 1.24
N ALA A 56 7.60 -16.76 0.93
CA ALA A 56 6.75 -16.03 1.85
C ALA A 56 6.45 -16.85 3.12
N PRO A 57 6.29 -16.21 4.29
CA PRO A 57 5.87 -16.90 5.51
C PRO A 57 4.52 -17.62 5.35
N ALA A 58 4.36 -18.75 6.03
CA ALA A 58 3.11 -19.48 6.05
C ALA A 58 1.97 -18.64 6.69
N PRO A 59 0.71 -18.79 6.23
CA PRO A 59 -0.44 -18.11 6.84
C PRO A 59 -0.58 -18.45 8.33
N ALA A 60 -1.05 -17.47 9.11
CA ALA A 60 -1.34 -17.69 10.52
C ALA A 60 -2.50 -18.69 10.70
N PRO A 61 -2.53 -19.48 11.80
CA PRO A 61 -3.64 -20.37 12.13
C PRO A 61 -4.97 -19.61 12.24
N ALA A 62 -6.06 -20.26 11.82
CA ALA A 62 -7.40 -19.70 11.97
C ALA A 62 -7.78 -19.53 13.47
N PRO A 63 -8.59 -18.50 13.81
CA PRO A 63 -9.10 -18.33 15.17
C PRO A 63 -9.91 -19.54 15.66
N ALA A 64 -9.83 -19.81 16.96
CA ALA A 64 -10.63 -20.86 17.59
C ALA A 64 -12.14 -20.55 17.51
N PRO A 65 -13.02 -21.57 17.42
CA PRO A 65 -14.46 -21.37 17.48
C PRO A 65 -14.91 -20.66 18.74
N ALA A 66 -15.95 -19.82 18.63
CA ALA A 66 -16.55 -19.16 19.78
C ALA A 66 -17.16 -20.18 20.75
N PRO A 67 -17.15 -19.90 22.07
CA PRO A 67 -17.84 -20.74 23.06
C PRO A 67 -19.34 -20.90 22.74
N ALA A 68 -19.89 -22.08 23.04
CA ALA A 68 -21.31 -22.33 22.90
C ALA A 68 -22.14 -21.40 23.81
N PRO A 69 -23.35 -20.97 23.37
CA PRO A 69 -24.25 -20.19 24.21
C PRO A 69 -24.58 -20.89 25.53
N ALA A 70 -24.73 -20.12 26.60
CA ALA A 70 -25.18 -20.64 27.89
C ALA A 70 -26.61 -21.21 27.79
N PRO A 71 -26.94 -22.23 28.61
CA PRO A 71 -28.30 -22.77 28.69
C PRO A 71 -29.33 -21.68 29.04
N ALA A 72 -30.52 -21.79 28.47
CA ALA A 72 -31.63 -20.90 28.81
C ALA A 72 -32.03 -21.06 30.29
N PRO A 73 -32.47 -19.97 30.97
CA PRO A 73 -32.99 -20.06 32.33
C PRO A 73 -34.17 -21.02 32.43
N ALA A 74 -34.26 -21.79 33.52
CA ALA A 74 -35.40 -22.63 33.79
C ALA A 74 -36.68 -21.78 33.97
N PRO A 75 -37.87 -22.29 33.57
CA PRO A 75 -39.14 -21.60 33.76
C PRO A 75 -39.40 -21.33 35.26
N ALA A 76 -39.66 -20.07 35.60
CA ALA A 76 -40.09 -19.73 36.96
C ALA A 76 -41.49 -20.30 37.19
N THR A 77 -41.62 -21.26 38.11
CA THR A 77 -42.90 -21.75 38.60
C THR A 77 -43.60 -20.62 39.35
N ALA A 78 -44.62 -20.01 38.75
CA ALA A 78 -45.50 -19.05 39.41
C ALA A 78 -46.47 -19.79 40.35
N THR A 79 -46.00 -20.13 41.54
CA THR A 79 -46.82 -20.74 42.62
C THR A 79 -47.51 -19.68 43.50
N GLY A 80 -47.38 -18.40 43.17
CA GLY A 80 -48.05 -17.31 43.89
C GLY A 80 -49.22 -16.78 43.07
N GLY A 81 -50.39 -16.60 43.69
CA GLY A 81 -51.47 -15.82 43.10
C GLY A 81 -51.04 -14.37 42.79
N PRO A 82 -51.96 -13.54 42.25
CA PRO A 82 -51.68 -12.14 41.96
C PRO A 82 -51.12 -11.42 43.21
N PRO A 83 -50.03 -10.64 43.09
CA PRO A 83 -49.48 -9.91 44.22
C PRO A 83 -50.51 -8.91 44.79
N VAL A 84 -50.48 -8.74 46.11
CA VAL A 84 -51.31 -7.74 46.81
C VAL A 84 -50.81 -6.33 46.53
N ILE A 85 -51.73 -5.35 46.56
CA ILE A 85 -51.44 -3.93 46.37
C ILE A 85 -51.03 -3.33 47.73
N PRO A 86 -49.79 -2.84 47.91
CA PRO A 86 -49.28 -2.40 49.20
C PRO A 86 -49.63 -0.93 49.54
N HIS A 87 -50.50 -0.29 48.77
CA HIS A 87 -50.87 1.12 48.92
C HIS A 87 -52.38 1.30 48.76
N SER A 88 -52.90 2.43 49.27
CA SER A 88 -54.30 2.81 49.04
C SER A 88 -54.56 3.16 47.56
N LEU A 89 -55.82 3.04 47.14
CA LEU A 89 -56.31 3.41 45.81
C LEU A 89 -57.02 4.78 45.79
N ASP A 90 -57.04 5.49 46.92
CA ASP A 90 -57.72 6.79 47.02
C ASP A 90 -57.16 7.78 46.00
N GLY A 91 -57.99 8.18 45.02
CA GLY A 91 -57.60 9.05 43.92
C GLY A 91 -56.60 8.45 42.91
N ARG A 92 -56.33 7.14 42.99
CA ARG A 92 -55.36 6.40 42.16
C ARG A 92 -55.98 5.17 41.50
N SER A 93 -57.21 5.32 41.00
CA SER A 93 -57.94 4.22 40.34
C SER A 93 -57.42 3.87 38.95
N ASP A 94 -56.62 4.76 38.33
CA ASP A 94 -55.97 4.48 37.04
C ASP A 94 -54.62 3.77 37.23
N CYS A 95 -54.65 2.45 37.25
CA CYS A 95 -53.50 1.61 37.57
C CYS A 95 -52.35 1.81 36.58
N LEU A 96 -52.68 2.00 35.29
CA LEU A 96 -51.69 2.09 34.22
C LEU A 96 -50.87 3.39 34.27
N LEU A 97 -51.34 4.42 34.97
CA LEU A 97 -50.61 5.69 35.10
C LEU A 97 -49.20 5.49 35.69
N CYS A 98 -49.05 4.57 36.64
CA CYS A 98 -47.76 4.21 37.23
C CYS A 98 -47.25 2.84 36.73
N HIS A 99 -48.14 1.86 36.60
CA HIS A 99 -47.72 0.49 36.30
C HIS A 99 -47.42 0.26 34.81
N GLN A 100 -47.91 1.04 33.84
CA GLN A 100 -47.70 0.75 32.41
C GLN A 100 -46.20 0.61 32.05
N THR A 101 -45.38 1.50 32.60
CA THR A 101 -43.92 1.51 32.42
C THR A 101 -43.16 1.18 33.68
N GLY A 102 -43.79 1.24 34.86
CA GLY A 102 -43.17 0.98 36.16
C GLY A 102 -42.47 2.22 36.74
N ILE A 103 -43.23 3.32 36.89
CA ILE A 103 -42.71 4.60 37.40
C ILE A 103 -42.65 4.56 38.93
N GLY A 104 -41.60 5.12 39.53
CA GLY A 104 -41.52 5.33 40.99
C GLY A 104 -41.58 4.04 41.78
N ASP A 105 -40.78 3.06 41.39
CA ASP A 105 -40.69 1.70 41.97
C ASP A 105 -41.94 0.83 41.79
N ALA A 106 -42.97 1.32 41.08
CA ALA A 106 -44.11 0.50 40.71
C ALA A 106 -43.66 -0.64 39.76
N PRO A 107 -44.09 -1.89 39.99
CA PRO A 107 -43.88 -2.97 39.05
C PRO A 107 -44.45 -2.64 37.67
N LYS A 108 -43.68 -2.92 36.62
CA LYS A 108 -44.14 -2.76 35.23
C LYS A 108 -45.24 -3.76 34.92
N TYR A 109 -46.27 -3.28 34.22
CA TYR A 109 -47.36 -4.05 33.66
C TYR A 109 -46.82 -5.15 32.75
N PRO A 110 -46.99 -6.42 33.15
CA PRO A 110 -46.42 -7.55 32.43
C PRO A 110 -47.04 -7.72 31.03
N ALA A 111 -46.28 -8.32 30.10
CA ALA A 111 -46.75 -8.50 28.72
C ALA A 111 -47.98 -9.43 28.63
N ASP A 112 -48.10 -10.42 29.51
CA ASP A 112 -49.26 -11.33 29.62
C ASP A 112 -50.52 -10.64 30.19
N HIS A 113 -50.40 -9.38 30.61
CA HIS A 113 -51.51 -8.57 31.05
C HIS A 113 -52.02 -7.61 29.98
N ALA A 114 -51.36 -7.50 28.81
CA ALA A 114 -51.69 -6.53 27.76
C ALA A 114 -53.19 -6.38 27.45
N GLY A 115 -53.69 -5.14 27.56
CA GLY A 115 -55.07 -4.79 27.20
C GLY A 115 -56.11 -5.00 28.30
N ARG A 116 -55.70 -5.42 29.50
CA ARG A 116 -56.59 -5.47 30.67
C ARG A 116 -56.92 -4.07 31.17
N THR A 117 -58.17 -3.88 31.56
CA THR A 117 -58.68 -2.64 32.15
C THR A 117 -58.47 -2.63 33.67
N ASN A 118 -58.65 -1.47 34.30
CA ASN A 118 -58.47 -1.29 35.74
C ASN A 118 -59.41 -2.20 36.57
N GLU A 119 -60.60 -2.52 36.06
CA GLU A 119 -61.55 -3.43 36.70
C GLU A 119 -61.02 -4.87 36.75
N ILE A 120 -60.35 -5.31 35.67
CA ILE A 120 -59.75 -6.64 35.61
C ILE A 120 -58.56 -6.72 36.57
N CYS A 121 -57.78 -5.64 36.71
CA CYS A 121 -56.69 -5.55 37.67
C CYS A 121 -57.20 -5.80 39.10
N LEU A 122 -58.27 -5.11 39.51
CA LEU A 122 -58.85 -5.22 40.85
C LEU A 122 -59.61 -6.53 41.11
N GLY A 123 -59.95 -7.28 40.07
CA GLY A 123 -60.50 -8.64 40.21
C GLY A 123 -59.49 -9.63 40.81
N CYS A 124 -58.20 -9.38 40.62
CA CYS A 124 -57.12 -10.27 41.03
C CYS A 124 -56.20 -9.62 42.09
N HIS A 125 -55.78 -8.38 41.88
CA HIS A 125 -54.94 -7.63 42.80
C HIS A 125 -55.79 -6.91 43.83
N LYS A 126 -55.68 -7.32 45.09
CA LYS A 126 -56.39 -6.71 46.21
C LYS A 126 -55.42 -5.92 47.06
N THR A 127 -55.87 -4.80 47.61
CA THR A 127 -55.12 -4.11 48.66
C THR A 127 -54.90 -5.07 49.84
N ALA A 128 -53.70 -5.01 50.42
CA ALA A 128 -53.40 -5.73 51.65
C ALA A 128 -54.30 -5.29 52.81
#